data_AF-A0A7C7T6R6-F1
#
_entry.id   AF-A0A7C7T6R6-F1
#
_cell.length_a   1.000
_cell.length_b   1.000
_cell.length_c   1.000
_cell.angle_alpha   90.00
_cell.angle_beta   90.00
_cell.angle_gamma   90.00
#
_symmetry.space_group_name_H-M   'P 1'
#
loop_
_entity.id
_entity.type
_entity.pdbx_description
1 polymer ?
#
loop_
_entity_poly.entity_id
_entity_poly.type
_entity_poly.pdbx_seq_one_letter_code
_entity_poly.pdbx_strand_id
1 'polypeptide(L)'
;MNSAILITYNEDDVIREALALCDSAGYKVLHNIKLDFLQAPKYGISTGKIQELKDIMVSAKPDVIVFDEVLKPSQNYNLASELKIEIL
;
A
#
# COMPACT_ATOMS: atom_id res chain seq x y z
N MET A 1 -10.99 -14.43 0.63
CA MET A 1 -10.22 -13.42 -0.11
C MET A 1 -9.76 -12.41 0.91
N ASN A 2 -8.46 -12.26 1.11
CA ASN A 2 -7.96 -11.28 2.08
C ASN A 2 -8.19 -9.88 1.52
N SER A 3 -8.45 -8.93 2.40
CA SER A 3 -8.67 -7.54 2.04
C SER A 3 -7.36 -6.76 2.05
N ALA A 4 -7.21 -5.83 1.11
CA ALA A 4 -5.98 -5.07 0.93
C ALA A 4 -6.25 -3.57 0.77
N ILE A 5 -5.29 -2.74 1.19
CA ILE A 5 -5.11 -1.41 0.64
C ILE A 5 -3.96 -1.47 -0.35
N LEU A 6 -4.18 -0.97 -1.55
CA LEU A 6 -3.15 -0.87 -2.60
C LEU A 6 -2.51 0.52 -2.55
N ILE A 7 -1.18 0.57 -2.54
CA ILE A 7 -0.40 1.80 -2.74
C ILE A 7 0.32 1.67 -4.09
N THR A 8 0.03 2.56 -5.03
CA THR A 8 0.51 2.47 -6.43
C THR A 8 0.78 3.84 -7.03
N TYR A 9 1.38 3.85 -8.21
CA TYR A 9 1.63 5.06 -8.99
C TYR A 9 0.33 5.69 -9.47
N ASN A 10 0.33 7.02 -9.64
CA ASN A 10 -0.80 7.79 -10.14
C ASN A 10 -0.88 7.77 -11.68
N GLU A 11 -0.89 6.57 -12.27
CA GLU A 11 -0.94 6.34 -13.70
C GLU A 11 -2.00 5.28 -14.01
N ASP A 12 -2.98 5.59 -14.86
CA ASP A 12 -4.18 4.76 -15.04
C ASP A 12 -3.89 3.32 -15.47
N ASP A 13 -2.90 3.12 -16.35
CA ASP A 13 -2.52 1.79 -16.82
C ASP A 13 -1.83 0.99 -15.71
N VAL A 14 -0.96 1.63 -14.93
CA VAL A 14 -0.30 1.02 -13.76
C VAL A 14 -1.33 0.62 -12.69
N ILE A 15 -2.29 1.50 -12.41
CA ILE A 15 -3.36 1.23 -11.44
C ILE A 15 -4.20 0.03 -11.88
N ARG A 16 -4.55 -0.06 -13.17
CA ARG A 16 -5.33 -1.20 -13.69
C ARG A 16 -4.56 -2.51 -13.58
N GLU A 17 -3.28 -2.49 -13.91
CA GLU A 17 -2.41 -3.65 -13.80
C GLU A 17 -2.29 -4.11 -12.35
N ALA A 18 -1.95 -3.22 -11.43
CA ALA A 18 -1.81 -3.53 -10.01
C ALA A 18 -3.11 -4.09 -9.40
N LEU A 19 -4.27 -3.52 -9.77
CA LEU A 19 -5.57 -4.06 -9.35
C LEU A 19 -5.83 -5.47 -9.90
N ALA A 20 -5.50 -5.73 -11.17
CA ALA A 20 -5.65 -7.05 -11.78
C ALA A 20 -4.72 -8.09 -11.14
N LEU A 21 -3.51 -7.70 -10.76
CA LEU A 21 -2.56 -8.53 -10.02
C LEU A 21 -3.08 -8.86 -8.62
N CYS A 22 -3.61 -7.88 -7.87
CA CYS A 22 -4.24 -8.12 -6.58
C CYS A 22 -5.40 -9.12 -6.68
N ASP A 23 -6.31 -8.94 -7.65
CA ASP A 23 -7.45 -9.83 -7.86
C ASP A 23 -7.01 -11.26 -8.18
N SER A 24 -6.03 -11.39 -9.09
CA SER A 24 -5.44 -12.68 -9.48
C SER A 24 -4.74 -13.38 -8.31
N ALA A 25 -4.12 -12.61 -7.41
CA ALA A 25 -3.48 -13.11 -6.19
C ALA A 25 -4.46 -13.41 -5.05
N GLY A 26 -5.76 -13.17 -5.23
CA GLY A 26 -6.78 -13.46 -4.22
C GLY A 26 -6.93 -12.38 -3.15
N TYR A 27 -6.63 -11.12 -3.49
CA TYR A 27 -6.85 -9.95 -2.64
C TYR A 27 -7.97 -9.07 -3.16
N LYS A 28 -8.86 -8.66 -2.24
CA LYS A 28 -9.90 -7.67 -2.50
C LYS A 28 -9.38 -6.28 -2.08
N VAL A 29 -9.08 -5.43 -3.05
CA VAL A 29 -8.64 -4.05 -2.77
C VAL A 29 -9.83 -3.22 -2.28
N LEU A 30 -9.76 -2.74 -1.03
CA LEU A 30 -10.78 -1.90 -0.40
C LEU A 30 -10.57 -0.41 -0.69
N HIS A 31 -9.31 0.00 -0.80
CA HIS A 31 -8.89 1.36 -1.12
C HIS A 31 -7.61 1.33 -1.95
N ASN A 32 -7.47 2.32 -2.84
CA ASN A 32 -6.21 2.60 -3.53
C ASN A 32 -5.68 3.98 -3.11
N ILE A 33 -4.38 4.05 -2.84
CA ILE A 33 -3.65 5.30 -2.62
C ILE A 33 -2.73 5.48 -3.81
N LYS A 34 -2.95 6.57 -4.54
CA LYS A 34 -2.23 6.92 -5.77
C LYS A 34 -1.22 8.02 -5.47
N LEU A 35 0.02 7.82 -5.88
CA LEU A 35 1.12 8.74 -5.61
C LEU A 35 1.99 8.91 -6.85
N ASP A 36 2.57 10.10 -7.03
CA ASP A 36 3.52 10.33 -8.13
C ASP A 36 4.89 9.70 -7.85
N PHE A 37 5.17 9.32 -6.60
CA PHE A 37 6.45 8.74 -6.18
C PHE A 37 6.31 7.80 -4.97
N LEU A 38 6.96 6.63 -5.05
CA LEU A 38 6.89 5.55 -4.06
C LEU A 38 8.22 5.21 -3.38
N GLN A 39 9.27 6.02 -3.56
CA GLN A 39 10.60 5.74 -3.01
C GLN A 39 11.03 6.73 -1.92
N ALA A 40 10.06 7.30 -1.18
CA ALA A 40 10.37 8.21 -0.09
C ALA A 40 11.29 7.51 0.95
N PRO A 41 12.34 8.18 1.48
CA PRO A 41 13.46 7.48 2.10
C PRO A 41 13.11 6.55 3.26
N LYS A 42 12.14 6.94 4.11
CA LYS A 42 11.85 6.23 5.36
C LYS A 42 10.81 5.12 5.22
N TYR A 43 9.77 5.34 4.42
CA TYR A 43 8.58 4.46 4.36
C TYR A 43 8.13 4.12 2.92
N GLY A 44 8.85 4.59 1.89
CA GLY A 44 8.35 4.58 0.50
C GLY A 44 7.35 5.71 0.23
N ILE A 45 6.55 6.09 1.23
CA ILE A 45 5.63 7.22 1.18
C ILE A 45 5.99 8.31 2.20
N SER A 46 5.37 9.48 2.06
CA SER A 46 5.58 10.61 2.98
C SER A 46 4.93 10.35 4.35
N THR A 47 5.42 11.02 5.39
CA THR A 47 4.82 10.95 6.74
C THR A 47 3.35 11.38 6.76
N GLY A 48 2.98 12.37 5.93
CA GLY A 48 1.57 12.78 5.79
C GLY A 48 0.70 11.64 5.24
N LYS A 49 1.21 10.90 4.25
CA LYS A 49 0.51 9.74 3.67
C LYS A 49 0.42 8.56 4.62
N ILE A 50 1.39 8.39 5.53
CA ILE A 50 1.28 7.41 6.62
C ILE A 50 0.10 7.73 7.52
N GLN A 51 -0.10 9.01 7.86
CA GLN A 51 -1.24 9.40 8.70
C GLN A 51 -2.57 9.17 7.99
N GLU A 52 -2.68 9.57 6.73
CA GLU A 52 -3.86 9.30 5.90
C GLU A 52 -4.16 7.80 5.79
N LEU A 53 -3.13 6.97 5.59
CA LEU A 53 -3.26 5.53 5.53
C LEU A 53 -3.77 4.94 6.86
N LYS A 54 -3.26 5.42 8.00
CA LYS A 54 -3.76 5.01 9.32
C LYS A 54 -5.24 5.33 9.49
N ASP A 55 -5.68 6.51 9.05
CA ASP A 55 -7.08 6.92 9.15
C ASP A 55 -7.98 6.01 8.27
N ILE A 56 -7.54 5.67 7.06
CA ILE A 56 -8.24 4.70 6.19
C ILE A 56 -8.30 3.31 6.83
N MET A 57 -7.21 2.86 7.46
CA MET A 57 -7.15 1.54 8.11
C MET A 57 -8.16 1.39 9.25
N VAL A 58 -8.50 2.48 9.96
CA VAL A 58 -9.51 2.44 11.05
C VAL A 58 -10.89 2.02 10.51
N SER A 59 -11.28 2.54 9.35
CA SER A 59 -12.58 2.21 8.73
C SER A 59 -12.53 0.95 7.87
N ALA A 60 -11.50 0.83 7.04
CA ALA A 60 -11.40 -0.24 6.04
C ALA A 60 -11.01 -1.59 6.65
N LYS A 61 -10.22 -1.57 7.74
CA LYS A 61 -9.70 -2.76 8.44
C LYS A 61 -9.13 -3.80 7.46
N PRO A 62 -8.14 -3.43 6.63
CA PRO A 62 -7.54 -4.37 5.70
C PRO A 62 -6.77 -5.47 6.44
N ASP A 63 -6.59 -6.61 5.78
CA ASP A 63 -5.72 -7.69 6.25
C ASP A 63 -4.26 -7.44 5.90
N VAL A 64 -3.99 -6.72 4.80
CA VAL A 64 -2.64 -6.44 4.29
C VAL A 64 -2.54 -5.09 3.58
N ILE A 65 -1.32 -4.56 3.46
CA ILE A 65 -0.98 -3.47 2.53
C ILE A 65 -0.20 -4.05 1.36
N VAL A 66 -0.64 -3.80 0.14
CA VAL A 66 0.10 -4.13 -1.08
C VAL A 66 0.81 -2.87 -1.56
N PHE A 67 2.14 -2.93 -1.69
CA PHE A 67 2.97 -1.84 -2.13
C PHE A 67 3.52 -2.13 -3.53
N ASP A 68 3.09 -1.35 -4.52
CA ASP A 68 3.40 -1.56 -5.95
C ASP A 68 4.80 -1.07 -6.34
N GLU A 69 5.79 -1.30 -5.47
CA GLU A 69 7.20 -1.00 -5.68
C GLU A 69 8.04 -1.80 -4.68
N VAL A 70 9.26 -2.18 -5.07
CA VAL A 70 10.17 -2.90 -4.18
C VAL A 70 10.70 -1.97 -3.10
N LEU A 71 10.17 -2.13 -1.89
CA LEU A 71 10.68 -1.44 -0.70
C LEU A 71 12.07 -1.95 -0.31
N LYS A 72 12.97 -1.03 0.03
CA LYS A 72 14.22 -1.38 0.72
C LYS A 72 13.91 -2.07 2.04
N PRO A 73 14.77 -2.96 2.57
CA PRO A 73 14.53 -3.66 3.84
C PRO A 73 14.20 -2.72 5.00
N SER A 74 14.87 -1.56 5.05
CA SER A 74 14.60 -0.54 6.07
C SER A 74 13.22 0.12 5.91
N GLN A 75 12.77 0.37 4.67
CA GLN A 75 11.45 0.95 4.40
C GLN A 75 10.35 -0.03 4.78
N ASN A 76 10.48 -1.31 4.39
CA ASN A 76 9.51 -2.35 4.74
C ASN A 76 9.42 -2.50 6.28
N TYR A 77 10.57 -2.67 6.96
CA TYR A 77 10.60 -2.76 8.42
C TYR A 77 9.94 -1.54 9.09
N ASN A 78 10.27 -0.33 8.65
CA ASN A 78 9.68 0.89 9.19
C ASN A 78 8.16 0.94 8.97
N LEU A 79 7.69 0.62 7.76
CA LEU A 79 6.27 0.67 7.41
C LEU A 79 5.47 -0.39 8.18
N ALA A 80 5.92 -1.64 8.18
CA ALA A 80 5.29 -2.73 8.93
C ALA A 80 5.28 -2.45 10.44
N SER A 81 6.37 -1.90 10.99
CA SER A 81 6.46 -1.54 12.40
C SER A 81 5.54 -0.38 12.78
N GLU A 82 5.34 0.58 11.89
CA GLU A 82 4.50 1.76 12.09
C GLU A 82 3.01 1.43 11.97
N LEU A 83 2.65 0.59 11.00
CA LEU A 83 1.26 0.25 10.68
C LEU A 83 0.76 -1.01 11.41
N LYS A 84 1.68 -1.83 11.95
CA LYS A 84 1.38 -3.10 12.64
C LYS A 84 0.58 -4.07 11.78
N ILE A 85 0.89 -4.10 10.49
CA ILE A 85 0.26 -4.94 9.48
C ILE A 85 1.32 -5.44 8.50
N GLU A 86 1.05 -6.56 7.86
CA GLU A 86 1.91 -7.11 6.81
C GLU A 86 1.94 -6.17 5.59
N ILE A 87 3.13 -6.05 5.00
CA ILE A 87 3.39 -5.31 3.77
C ILE A 87 3.89 -6.30 2.72
N LEU A 88 3.21 -6.35 1.58
CA LEU A 88 3.58 -7.14 0.41
C LEU A 88 4.17 -6.27 -0.68
#